data_AF-A0A0F9UV44-F1
#
_entry.id   AF-A0A0F9UV44-F1
#
_cell.length_a   1.000
_cell.length_b   1.000
_cell.length_c   1.000
_cell.angle_alpha   90.00
_cell.angle_beta   90.00
_cell.angle_gamma   90.00
#
_symmetry.space_group_name_H-M   'P 1'
#
loop_
_entity.id
_entity.type
_entity.pdbx_description
1 polymer ?
#
loop_
_entity_poly.entity_id
_entity_poly.type
_entity_poly.pdbx_seq_one_letter_code
_entity_poly.pdbx_strand_id
1 'polypeptide(L)'
;MKTPSLITEKYLRNNKNKIFVFGDNLDRKGKGGAAKLRDEKNTYGFITKKHPRSNDSDFYTPDEYKEVYNLEIIKLKKEISANPEKTYLISNIGGGLANRFDIKKEVIDKNLKKDLNKFNNIEFLEE
;
A
#
# COMPACT_ATOMS: atom_id res chain seq x y z
N MET A 1 -11.49 17.04 -11.59
CA MET A 1 -10.16 17.32 -11.00
C MET A 1 -9.27 16.14 -11.35
N LYS A 2 -8.15 16.35 -12.04
CA LYS A 2 -7.20 15.27 -12.35
C LYS A 2 -6.50 14.86 -11.06
N THR A 3 -6.51 13.57 -10.72
CA THR A 3 -5.76 13.01 -9.60
C THR A 3 -4.28 13.39 -9.77
N PRO A 4 -3.59 13.92 -8.73
CA PRO A 4 -2.19 14.29 -8.86
C PRO A 4 -1.37 13.05 -9.23
N SER A 5 -0.55 13.16 -10.27
CA SER A 5 0.34 12.09 -10.75
C SER A 5 1.37 11.63 -9.72
N LEU A 6 1.50 12.33 -8.59
CA LEU A 6 2.26 11.87 -7.43
C LEU A 6 1.63 12.43 -6.14
N ILE A 7 1.32 11.56 -5.17
CA ILE A 7 0.97 11.98 -3.82
C ILE A 7 2.21 12.58 -3.14
N THR A 8 2.03 13.72 -2.46
CA THR A 8 3.11 14.47 -1.80
C THR A 8 2.74 14.82 -0.36
N GLU A 9 3.72 15.17 0.49
CA GLU A 9 3.47 15.66 1.85
C GLU A 9 2.49 16.86 1.86
N LYS A 10 2.70 17.84 0.98
CA LYS A 10 1.81 19.01 0.86
C LYS A 10 0.38 18.60 0.51
N TYR A 11 0.21 17.65 -0.43
CA TYR A 11 -1.10 17.13 -0.77
C TYR A 11 -1.76 16.45 0.44
N LEU A 12 -1.03 15.60 1.14
CA LEU A 12 -1.54 14.88 2.32
C LEU A 12 -1.94 15.83 3.45
N ARG A 13 -1.09 16.81 3.77
CA ARG A 13 -1.38 17.82 4.81
C ARG A 13 -2.58 18.70 4.48
N ASN A 14 -2.80 18.99 3.20
CA ASN A 14 -3.96 19.74 2.72
C ASN A 14 -5.25 18.90 2.60
N ASN A 15 -5.14 17.58 2.55
CA ASN A 15 -6.25 16.66 2.39
C ASN A 15 -6.29 15.64 3.53
N LYS A 16 -6.57 16.12 4.76
CA LYS A 16 -6.47 15.31 5.99
C LYS A 16 -7.41 14.10 6.03
N ASN A 17 -8.49 14.10 5.24
CA ASN A 17 -9.43 13.00 5.11
C ASN A 17 -9.01 11.95 4.05
N LYS A 18 -7.93 12.21 3.29
CA LYS A 18 -7.38 11.26 2.32
C LYS A 18 -6.29 10.45 2.99
N ILE A 19 -6.44 9.13 3.04
CA ILE A 19 -5.42 8.20 3.56
C ILE A 19 -4.66 7.60 2.38
N PHE A 20 -3.35 7.87 2.29
CA PHE A 20 -2.53 7.29 1.24
C PHE A 20 -2.00 5.91 1.63
N VAL A 21 -2.44 4.89 0.88
CA VAL A 21 -2.07 3.49 1.08
C VAL A 21 -0.92 3.15 0.15
N PHE A 22 0.23 2.80 0.72
CA PHE A 22 1.47 2.57 -0.02
C PHE A 22 2.16 1.27 0.39
N GLY A 23 3.03 0.74 -0.47
CA GLY A 23 3.85 -0.43 -0.15
C GLY A 23 4.98 -0.10 0.84
N ASP A 24 5.10 -0.89 1.90
CA ASP A 24 6.08 -0.71 2.97
C ASP A 24 6.78 -2.04 3.34
N ASN A 25 7.87 -1.98 4.10
CA ASN A 25 8.51 -3.17 4.66
C ASN A 25 8.07 -3.43 6.11
N LEU A 26 8.17 -4.69 6.54
CA LEU A 26 7.81 -5.13 7.89
C LEU A 26 8.53 -4.33 8.99
N ASP A 27 9.81 -3.99 8.79
CA ASP A 27 10.60 -3.22 9.76
C ASP A 27 10.20 -1.74 9.85
N ARG A 28 9.38 -1.24 8.91
CA ARG A 28 9.01 0.19 8.78
C ARG A 28 10.23 1.12 8.68
N LYS A 29 11.30 0.66 8.03
CA LYS A 29 12.57 1.40 7.89
C LYS A 29 12.88 1.78 6.45
N GLY A 30 13.80 2.74 6.27
CA GLY A 30 14.13 3.29 4.96
C GLY A 30 13.01 4.14 4.34
N LYS A 31 13.35 5.03 3.41
CA LYS A 31 12.43 6.00 2.81
C LYS A 31 12.41 5.97 1.27
N GLY A 32 12.69 4.81 0.67
CA GLY A 32 12.65 4.64 -0.78
C GLY A 32 11.22 4.67 -1.36
N GLY A 33 11.05 5.24 -2.55
CA GLY A 33 9.76 5.28 -3.24
C GLY A 33 8.69 6.04 -2.44
N ALA A 34 7.51 5.43 -2.29
CA ALA A 34 6.38 6.00 -1.54
C ALA A 34 6.61 6.03 -0.02
N ALA A 35 7.53 5.20 0.51
CA ALA A 35 7.83 5.14 1.94
C ALA A 35 8.45 6.43 2.50
N LYS A 36 8.88 7.37 1.65
CA LYS A 36 9.26 8.72 2.07
C LYS A 36 8.13 9.47 2.78
N LEU A 37 6.87 9.11 2.51
CA LEU A 37 5.68 9.73 3.10
C LEU A 37 5.18 9.02 4.36
N ARG A 38 5.83 7.92 4.81
CA ARG A 38 5.38 7.08 5.93
C ARG A 38 5.05 7.88 7.21
N ASP A 39 5.80 8.95 7.46
CA ASP A 39 5.70 9.72 8.69
C ASP A 39 4.53 10.74 8.66
N GLU A 40 3.83 10.88 7.52
CA GLU A 40 2.62 11.70 7.43
C GLU A 40 1.43 11.01 8.13
N LYS A 41 0.65 11.80 8.87
CA LYS A 41 -0.46 11.33 9.74
C LYS A 41 -1.56 10.58 8.99
N ASN A 42 -1.73 10.86 7.70
CA ASN A 42 -2.77 10.31 6.85
C ASN A 42 -2.19 9.35 5.81
N THR A 43 -1.39 8.40 6.27
CA THR A 43 -0.84 7.31 5.45
C THR A 43 -1.09 5.94 6.09
N TYR A 44 -1.10 4.92 5.24
CA TYR A 44 -1.21 3.53 5.64
C TYR A 44 -0.13 2.72 4.90
N GLY A 45 0.83 2.17 5.63
CA GLY A 45 1.85 1.31 5.04
C GLY A 45 1.35 -0.13 4.94
N PHE A 46 1.07 -0.61 3.74
CA PHE A 46 0.75 -1.99 3.43
C PHE A 46 2.03 -2.82 3.31
N ILE A 47 2.21 -3.86 4.11
CA ILE A 47 3.46 -4.65 4.08
C ILE A 47 3.59 -5.40 2.75
N THR A 48 4.63 -5.10 1.98
CA THR A 48 4.96 -5.73 0.68
C THR A 48 6.36 -6.34 0.66
N LYS A 49 7.15 -6.15 1.73
CA LYS A 49 8.54 -6.64 1.81
C LYS A 49 8.94 -6.95 3.25
N LYS A 50 9.92 -7.83 3.47
CA LYS A 50 10.44 -8.15 4.81
C LYS A 50 11.29 -6.98 5.34
N HIS A 51 12.38 -6.67 4.65
CA HIS A 51 13.38 -5.70 5.15
C HIS A 51 13.68 -4.61 4.11
N PRO A 52 14.25 -3.45 4.49
CA PRO A 52 14.59 -2.38 3.54
C PRO A 52 15.79 -2.72 2.64
N ARG A 53 16.58 -3.73 2.98
CA ARG A 53 17.82 -4.15 2.31
C ARG A 53 17.58 -4.90 1.00
N SER A 54 18.62 -5.18 0.23
CA SER A 54 18.51 -5.70 -1.15
C SER A 54 18.93 -7.17 -1.33
N ASN A 55 19.11 -7.96 -0.27
CA ASN A 55 19.38 -9.39 -0.39
C ASN A 55 18.09 -10.16 -0.69
N ASP A 56 18.18 -11.32 -1.33
CA ASP A 56 17.02 -12.13 -1.71
C ASP A 56 16.13 -12.48 -0.51
N SER A 57 16.74 -12.79 0.64
CA SER A 57 16.04 -13.05 1.90
C SER A 57 15.23 -11.85 2.44
N ASP A 58 15.46 -10.65 1.94
CA ASP A 58 14.74 -9.43 2.34
C ASP A 58 13.40 -9.25 1.60
N PHE A 59 13.13 -10.07 0.58
CA PHE A 59 11.90 -10.05 -0.22
C PHE A 59 11.03 -11.27 0.10
N TYR A 60 9.73 -11.14 -0.15
CA TYR A 60 8.83 -12.29 -0.12
C TYR A 60 8.81 -12.97 -1.48
N THR A 61 8.77 -14.30 -1.49
CA THR A 61 8.28 -15.06 -2.65
C THR A 61 6.73 -15.01 -2.68
N PRO A 62 6.07 -15.32 -3.80
CA PRO A 62 4.61 -15.35 -3.87
C PRO A 62 3.98 -16.29 -2.84
N ASP A 63 4.59 -17.43 -2.57
CA ASP A 63 4.07 -18.40 -1.61
C ASP A 63 4.15 -17.90 -0.16
N GLU A 64 5.27 -17.29 0.22
CA GLU A 64 5.40 -16.63 1.53
C GLU A 64 4.42 -15.45 1.66
N TYR A 65 4.24 -14.70 0.57
CA TYR A 65 3.49 -13.46 0.60
C TYR A 65 1.97 -13.65 0.71
N LYS A 66 1.42 -14.80 0.30
CA LYS A 66 -0.03 -15.06 0.39
C LYS A 66 -0.58 -14.85 1.79
N GLU A 67 0.09 -15.38 2.80
CA GLU A 67 -0.34 -15.23 4.20
C GLU A 67 -0.20 -13.78 4.70
N VAL A 68 0.91 -13.14 4.36
CA VAL A 68 1.15 -11.72 4.69
C VAL A 68 0.08 -10.83 4.06
N TYR A 69 -0.24 -11.06 2.79
CA TYR A 69 -1.29 -10.35 2.07
C TYR A 69 -2.65 -10.53 2.74
N ASN A 70 -3.02 -11.77 3.11
CA ASN A 70 -4.29 -12.06 3.77
C ASN A 70 -4.44 -11.28 5.09
N LEU A 71 -3.38 -11.24 5.90
CA LEU A 71 -3.37 -10.49 7.15
C LEU A 71 -3.47 -8.97 6.91
N GLU A 72 -2.72 -8.44 5.95
CA GLU A 72 -2.73 -7.01 5.64
C GLU A 72 -4.05 -6.54 5.01
N ILE A 73 -4.66 -7.33 4.13
CA ILE A 73 -5.95 -6.97 3.53
C ILE A 73 -7.08 -7.00 4.56
N ILE A 74 -7.06 -7.91 5.54
CA ILE A 74 -8.01 -7.91 6.65
C ILE A 74 -7.88 -6.63 7.49
N LYS A 75 -6.65 -6.23 7.83
CA LYS A 75 -6.39 -4.99 8.57
C LYS A 75 -6.86 -3.75 7.79
N LEU A 76 -6.52 -3.68 6.50
CA LEU A 76 -6.91 -2.57 5.64
C LEU A 76 -8.45 -2.49 5.51
N LYS A 77 -9.13 -3.62 5.28
CA LYS A 77 -10.60 -3.68 5.24
C LYS A 77 -11.23 -3.17 6.54
N LYS A 78 -10.69 -3.57 7.70
CA LYS A 78 -11.17 -3.12 9.01
C LYS A 78 -10.98 -1.61 9.19
N GLU A 79 -9.82 -1.09 8.81
CA GLU A 79 -9.52 0.34 8.84
C GLU A 79 -10.47 1.13 7.94
N ILE A 80 -10.68 0.70 6.68
CA ILE A 80 -11.61 1.36 5.76
C ILE A 80 -13.04 1.34 6.29
N SER A 81 -13.51 0.20 6.81
CA SER A 81 -14.86 0.07 7.40
C SER A 81 -15.06 0.96 8.63
N ALA A 82 -14.01 1.17 9.44
CA ALA A 82 -14.10 1.96 10.67
C ALA A 82 -14.10 3.47 10.42
N ASN A 83 -13.69 3.93 9.23
CA ASN A 83 -13.55 5.35 8.88
C ASN A 83 -14.25 5.67 7.55
N PRO A 84 -15.59 5.54 7.48
CA PRO A 84 -16.35 5.75 6.23
C PRO A 84 -16.24 7.18 5.67
N GLU A 85 -15.89 8.17 6.50
CA GLU A 85 -15.69 9.58 6.12
C GLU A 85 -14.35 9.85 5.41
N LYS A 86 -13.41 8.90 5.48
CA LYS A 86 -12.09 9.02 4.83
C LYS A 86 -12.11 8.38 3.46
N THR A 87 -11.29 8.89 2.55
CA THR A 87 -11.04 8.23 1.26
C THR A 87 -9.64 7.63 1.21
N TYR A 88 -9.52 6.36 0.87
CA TYR A 88 -8.25 5.64 0.80
C TYR A 88 -7.70 5.66 -0.63
N LEU A 89 -6.56 6.31 -0.81
CA LEU A 89 -5.84 6.41 -2.07
C LEU A 89 -4.89 5.23 -2.20
N ILE A 90 -5.28 4.21 -2.97
CA ILE A 90 -4.52 2.97 -3.14
C ILE A 90 -3.47 3.18 -4.23
N SER A 91 -2.19 3.23 -3.87
CA SER A 91 -1.08 3.34 -4.83
C SER A 91 -0.81 2.02 -5.56
N ASN A 92 0.23 2.00 -6.40
CA ASN A 92 0.82 0.77 -6.93
C ASN A 92 1.51 -0.06 -5.82
N ILE A 93 0.72 -0.76 -4.99
CA ILE A 93 1.20 -1.59 -3.89
C ILE A 93 1.96 -2.80 -4.44
N GLY A 94 3.13 -3.08 -3.87
CA GLY A 94 3.99 -4.20 -4.24
C GLY A 94 4.76 -4.00 -5.53
N GLY A 95 4.65 -2.84 -6.18
CA GLY A 95 5.52 -2.44 -7.29
C GLY A 95 6.95 -2.10 -6.86
N GLY A 96 7.79 -1.77 -7.84
CA GLY A 96 9.19 -1.41 -7.62
C GLY A 96 10.00 -2.56 -7.00
N LEU A 97 10.91 -2.23 -6.07
CA LEU A 97 11.82 -3.22 -5.47
C LEU A 97 11.09 -4.38 -4.80
N ALA A 98 9.92 -4.15 -4.19
CA ALA A 98 9.17 -5.21 -3.53
C ALA A 98 8.80 -6.37 -4.48
N ASN A 99 8.70 -6.11 -5.79
CA ASN A 99 8.33 -7.11 -6.79
C ASN A 99 9.47 -8.01 -7.26
N ARG A 100 10.54 -8.21 -6.48
CA ARG A 100 11.70 -9.01 -6.92
C ARG A 100 11.34 -10.43 -7.36
N PHE A 101 10.35 -11.04 -6.71
CA PHE A 101 9.86 -12.40 -7.01
C PHE A 101 8.39 -12.39 -7.47
N ASP A 102 7.94 -11.33 -8.15
CA ASP A 102 6.62 -11.26 -8.77
C ASP A 102 5.39 -11.33 -7.84
N ILE A 103 5.53 -10.93 -6.57
CA ILE A 103 4.39 -10.87 -5.63
C ILE A 103 3.24 -9.97 -6.12
N LYS A 104 3.53 -8.94 -6.92
CA LYS A 104 2.52 -8.03 -7.46
C LYS A 104 1.61 -8.77 -8.44
N LYS A 105 2.20 -9.35 -9.47
CA LYS A 105 1.46 -10.09 -10.50
C LYS A 105 0.80 -11.35 -9.92
N GLU A 106 1.53 -12.10 -9.10
CA GLU A 106 1.10 -13.43 -8.67
C GLU A 106 0.10 -13.40 -7.49
N VAL A 107 0.10 -12.35 -6.68
CA VAL A 107 -0.75 -12.22 -5.49
C VAL A 107 -1.57 -10.94 -5.49
N ILE A 108 -0.96 -9.76 -5.59
CA ILE A 108 -1.66 -8.49 -5.33
C ILE A 108 -2.68 -8.17 -6.42
N ASP A 109 -2.28 -8.19 -7.69
CA ASP A 109 -3.15 -7.76 -8.80
C ASP A 109 -4.34 -8.70 -9.00
N LYS A 110 -4.18 -9.99 -8.64
CA LYS A 110 -5.27 -10.99 -8.69
C LYS A 110 -6.34 -10.76 -7.61
N ASN A 111 -5.98 -10.17 -6.47
CA ASN A 111 -6.83 -10.14 -5.29
C ASN A 111 -7.26 -8.72 -4.86
N LEU A 112 -6.40 -7.71 -4.93
CA LEU A 112 -6.61 -6.40 -4.29
C LEU A 112 -7.88 -5.70 -4.76
N LYS A 113 -8.11 -5.63 -6.08
CA LYS A 113 -9.33 -5.01 -6.62
C LYS A 113 -10.59 -5.79 -6.22
N LYS A 114 -10.54 -7.13 -6.25
CA LYS A 114 -11.65 -8.00 -5.83
C LYS A 114 -11.96 -7.81 -4.35
N ASP A 115 -10.93 -7.73 -3.52
CA ASP A 115 -11.06 -7.62 -2.06
C ASP A 115 -11.59 -6.26 -1.60
N LEU A 116 -11.32 -5.20 -2.36
CA LEU A 116 -11.72 -3.85 -2.02
C LEU A 116 -12.98 -3.38 -2.79
N ASN A 117 -13.55 -4.19 -3.69
CA ASN A 117 -14.64 -3.78 -4.58
C ASN A 117 -15.92 -3.27 -3.87
N LYS A 118 -16.17 -3.69 -2.63
CA LYS A 118 -17.35 -3.32 -1.85
C LYS A 118 -17.24 -1.96 -1.17
N PHE A 119 -16.05 -1.37 -1.14
CA PHE A 119 -15.82 -0.08 -0.49
C PHE A 119 -15.99 1.04 -1.51
N ASN A 120 -16.86 1.99 -1.21
CA ASN A 120 -17.10 3.17 -2.04
C ASN A 120 -16.15 4.33 -1.70
N ASN A 121 -15.40 4.23 -0.60
CA ASN A 121 -14.49 5.24 -0.08
C ASN A 121 -13.02 4.92 -0.39
N ILE A 122 -12.76 4.35 -1.58
CA ILE A 122 -11.41 4.06 -2.09
C ILE A 122 -11.22 4.68 -3.47
N GLU A 123 -9.99 5.02 -3.81
CA GLU A 123 -9.57 5.50 -5.12
C GLU A 123 -8.26 4.80 -5.50
N PHE A 124 -8.27 3.98 -6.55
CA PHE A 124 -7.04 3.42 -7.09
C PHE A 124 -6.31 4.50 -7.88
N LEU A 125 -5.07 4.79 -7.51
CA LEU A 125 -4.21 5.69 -8.25
C LEU A 125 -3.68 4.92 -9.46
N GLU A 126 -4.01 5.38 -10.66
CA GLU A 126 -3.44 4.84 -11.90
C GLU A 126 -1.93 5.10 -11.95
N GLU A 127 -1.19 4.20 -12.58
CA GLU A 127 0.24 4.38 -12.91
C GLU A 127 0.41 5.25 -14.15
#